data_AF-A0A4Q9QPU7-F1
#
_entry.id   AF-A0A4Q9QPU7-F1
#
_cell.length_a   1.000
_cell.length_b   1.000
_cell.length_c   1.000
_cell.angle_alpha   90.00
_cell.angle_beta   90.00
_cell.angle_gamma   90.00
#
_symmetry.space_group_name_H-M   'P 1'
#
loop_
_entity.id
_entity.type
_entity.pdbx_description
1 polymer ?
#
loop_
_entity_poly.entity_id
_entity_poly.type
_entity_poly.pdbx_seq_one_letter_code
_entity_poly.pdbx_strand_id
1 'polypeptide(L)' 'MSLTTLNLLMDTACDTALPWHWRSVCLDHAYRSLYALQHLAANRDQQHSLNRVRNRLATLRMQPSLSMSELAEGNPYE' A
#
# COMPACT_ATOMS: atom_id res chain seq x y z
N MET A 1 -6.26 10.68 9.97
CA MET A 1 -5.93 9.44 9.24
C MET A 1 -5.21 8.51 10.19
N SER A 2 -5.77 7.32 10.45
CA SER A 2 -5.20 6.36 11.39
C SER A 2 -4.04 5.59 10.73
N LEU A 3 -3.01 5.22 11.49
CA LEU A 3 -1.90 4.37 11.05
C LEU A 3 -2.41 3.05 10.42
N THR A 4 -3.53 2.53 10.91
CA THR A 4 -4.21 1.34 10.38
C THR A 4 -4.65 1.50 8.93
N THR A 5 -5.21 2.65 8.54
CA THR A 5 -5.64 2.91 7.16
C THR A 5 -4.44 2.90 6.20
N LEU A 6 -3.32 3.44 6.65
CA LEU A 6 -2.10 3.47 5.85
C LEU A 6 -1.50 2.07 5.67
N ASN A 7 -1.44 1.28 6.74
CA ASN A 7 -1.01 -0.12 6.65
C ASN A 7 -1.91 -0.91 5.70
N LEU A 8 -3.24 -0.73 5.81
CA LEU A 8 -4.19 -1.35 4.91
C LEU A 8 -3.88 -1.01 3.45
N LEU A 9 -3.71 0.27 3.10
CA LEU A 9 -3.37 0.69 1.73
C LEU A 9 -2.06 0.06 1.22
N MET A 10 -1.06 -0.07 2.09
CA MET A 10 0.21 -0.72 1.74
C MET A 10 0.04 -2.23 1.52
N ASP A 11 -0.78 -2.90 2.33
CA ASP A 11 -1.10 -4.32 2.15
C ASP A 11 -1.92 -4.53 0.86
N THR A 12 -2.91 -3.68 0.58
CA THR A 12 -3.69 -3.71 -0.66
C THR A 12 -2.82 -3.46 -1.90
N ALA A 13 -1.79 -2.61 -1.81
CA ALA A 13 -0.85 -2.40 -2.89
C ALA A 13 0.08 -3.61 -3.15
N CYS A 14 0.25 -4.49 -2.17
CA CYS A 14 1.01 -5.74 -2.32
C CYS A 14 0.18 -6.88 -2.90
N ASP A 15 -1.14 -6.77 -2.87
CA ASP A 15 -2.07 -7.80 -3.33
C ASP A 15 -1.94 -8.00 -4.85
N THR A 16 -1.57 -9.21 -5.26
CA THR A 16 -1.36 -9.58 -6.67
C THR A 16 -2.67 -9.90 -7.39
N ALA A 17 -3.78 -10.12 -6.67
CA ALA A 17 -5.09 -10.30 -7.26
C ALA A 17 -5.66 -8.98 -7.81
N LEU A 18 -5.17 -7.84 -7.30
CA LEU A 18 -5.57 -6.53 -7.77
C LEU A 18 -4.83 -6.14 -9.05
N PRO A 19 -5.53 -5.50 -10.02
CA PRO A 19 -4.89 -4.92 -11.19
C PRO A 19 -3.84 -3.87 -10.82
N TRP A 20 -2.78 -3.77 -11.62
CA TRP A 20 -1.66 -2.85 -11.39
C TRP A 20 -2.10 -1.39 -11.16
N HIS A 21 -3.14 -0.94 -11.88
CA HIS A 21 -3.68 0.41 -11.72
C HIS A 21 -4.18 0.68 -10.30
N TRP A 22 -5.00 -0.22 -9.74
CA TRP A 22 -5.54 -0.08 -8.38
C TRP A 22 -4.43 -0.09 -7.33
N ARG A 23 -3.41 -0.94 -7.53
CA ARG A 23 -2.24 -0.99 -6.66
C ARG A 23 -1.44 0.32 -6.68
N SER A 24 -1.30 0.91 -7.87
CA SER A 24 -0.64 2.21 -8.06
C SER A 24 -1.42 3.33 -7.37
N VAL A 25 -2.76 3.31 -7.45
CA VAL A 25 -3.64 4.26 -6.76
C VAL A 25 -3.51 4.12 -5.24
N CYS A 26 -3.49 2.89 -4.70
CA CYS A 26 -3.28 2.67 -3.27
C CYS A 26 -1.94 3.24 -2.77
N LEU A 27 -0.86 3.10 -3.54
CA LEU A 27 0.44 3.69 -3.21
C LEU A 27 0.42 5.23 -3.22
N ASP A 28 -0.24 5.84 -4.19
CA ASP A 28 -0.36 7.31 -4.26
C ASP A 28 -1.12 7.85 -3.04
N HIS A 29 -2.23 7.21 -2.68
CA HIS A 29 -3.00 7.56 -1.48
C HIS A 29 -2.19 7.35 -0.18
N ALA A 30 -1.39 6.29 -0.09
CA ALA A 30 -0.53 6.04 1.05
C ALA A 30 0.55 7.13 1.18
N TYR A 31 1.22 7.46 0.08
CA TYR A 31 2.23 8.53 0.04
C TYR A 31 1.63 9.89 0.43
N ARG A 32 0.49 10.26 -0.15
CA ARG A 32 -0.18 11.54 0.13
C ARG A 32 -0.63 11.66 1.58
N SER A 33 -1.10 10.55 2.16
CA SER A 33 -1.45 10.48 3.58
C SER A 33 -0.23 10.63 4.49
N LEU A 34 0.88 9.96 4.17
CA LEU A 34 2.15 10.12 4.88
C LEU A 34 2.68 11.56 4.82
N TYR A 35 2.61 12.18 3.64
CA TYR A 35 3.03 13.56 3.45
C TYR A 35 2.24 14.53 4.33
N ALA A 36 0.91 14.37 4.36
CA ALA A 36 0.04 15.16 5.23
C ALA A 36 0.35 14.94 6.72
N LEU A 37 0.59 13.68 7.14
CA LEU A 37 0.96 13.37 8.53
C LEU A 37 2.33 13.94 8.91
N GLN A 38 3.29 13.97 7.98
CA GLN A 38 4.60 14.57 8.21
C GLN A 38 4.51 16.07 8.47
N HIS A 39 3.59 16.77 7.80
CA HIS A 39 3.36 18.21 8.02
C HIS A 39 2.69 18.51 9.36
N LEU A 40 1.99 17.53 9.94
CA LEU A 40 1.32 17.65 11.24
C LEU A 40 2.19 17.15 12.41
N ALA A 41 3.30 16.48 12.14
CA ALA A 41 4.16 15.88 13.16
C ALA A 41 5.04 16.94 13.83
N ALA A 42 4.71 17.31 15.07
CA ALA A 42 5.49 18.25 15.87
C ALA A 42 6.62 17.56 16.67
N ASN A 43 6.48 16.26 16.96
CA ASN A 43 7.36 15.53 17.87
C ASN A 43 8.37 14.64 17.13
N ARG A 44 9.58 14.49 17.70
CA ARG A 44 10.64 13.63 17.16
C ARG A 44 10.23 12.16 17.07
N ASP A 45 9.49 11.63 18.04
CA ASP A 45 9.03 10.23 18.01
C ASP A 45 8.02 9.98 16.87
N GLN A 46 7.15 10.96 16.59
CA GLN A 46 6.23 10.91 15.46
C GLN A 46 6.99 10.97 14.14
N GLN A 47 7.98 11.85 14.01
CA GLN A 47 8.84 11.91 12.83
C GLN A 47 9.61 10.60 12.61
N HIS A 48 10.12 9.98 13.68
CA HIS A 48 10.80 8.68 13.60
C HIS A 48 9.85 7.58 13.13
N SER A 49 8.65 7.50 13.69
CA SER A 49 7.61 6.57 13.26
C SER A 49 7.23 6.76 11.79
N LEU A 50 6.99 8.00 11.37
CA LEU A 50 6.66 8.33 9.98
C LEU A 50 7.82 8.00 9.02
N ASN A 51 9.06 8.27 9.42
CA ASN A 51 10.23 7.91 8.63
C ASN A 51 10.37 6.39 8.44
N ARG A 52 10.09 5.60 9.48
CA ARG A 52 10.08 4.13 9.38
C ARG A 52 9.06 3.66 8.36
N VAL A 53 7.86 4.23 8.38
CA VAL A 53 6.80 3.85 7.45
C VAL A 53 7.09 4.34 6.02
N ARG A 54 7.63 5.56 5.87
CA ARG A 54 8.10 6.09 4.58
C ARG A 54 9.18 5.20 3.97
N ASN A 55 10.15 4.75 4.77
CA ASN A 55 11.18 3.83 4.31
C ASN A 55 10.56 2.51 3.84
N ARG A 56 9.60 1.96 4.60
CA ARG A 56 8.90 0.74 4.20
C ARG A 56 8.19 0.91 2.86
N LEU A 57 7.51 2.04 2.64
CA LEU A 57 6.87 2.38 1.36
C LEU A 57 7.90 2.45 0.21
N ALA A 58 9.02 3.12 0.42
CA ALA A 58 10.07 3.27 -0.60
C ALA A 58 10.75 1.93 -0.96
N THR A 59 10.83 1.00 0.00
CA THR A 59 11.40 -0.34 -0.21
C THR A 59 10.36 -1.38 -0.66
N LEU A 60 9.09 -1.00 -0.77
CA LEU A 60 8.01 -1.91 -1.10
C LEU A 60 8.16 -2.35 -2.57
N ARG A 61 8.43 -3.64 -2.76
CA ARG A 61 8.56 -4.24 -4.10
C ARG A 61 7.19 -4.73 -4.56
N MET A 62 6.61 -4.05 -5.54
CA MET A 62 5.41 -4.54 -6.19
C MET A 62 5.75 -5.74 -7.07
N GLN A 63 5.16 -6.89 -6.76
CA GLN A 63 5.16 -8.04 -7.64
C GLN A 63 4.25 -7.78 -8.84
N PRO A 64 4.51 -8.37 -10.03
CA PRO A 64 3.56 -8.30 -11.13
C PRO A 64 2.19 -8.81 -10.70
N SER A 65 1.12 -8.23 -11.25
CA SER A 65 -0.23 -8.73 -11.04
C SER A 65 -0.37 -10.13 -11.63
N LEU A 66 -1.23 -10.96 -11.04
CA LEU A 66 -1.58 -12.26 -11.60
C LEU A 66 -2.05 -12.11 -13.04
N SER A 67 -1.66 -13.06 -13.89
CA SER A 67 -2.19 -13.15 -15.25
C SER A 67 -3.70 -13.42 -15.18
N MET A 68 -4.45 -12.93 -16.17
CA MET A 68 -5.89 -13.17 -16.26
C MET A 68 -6.22 -14.68 -16.25
N SER A 69 -5.29 -15.52 -16.73
CA SER A 69 -5.40 -16.99 -16.71
C SER A 69 -5.36 -17.60 -15.31
N GLU A 70 -4.59 -17.01 -14.38
CA GLU A 70 -4.44 -17.49 -13.00
C GLU A 70 -5.64 -17.07 -12.12
N LEU A 71 -6.28 -15.95 -12.46
CA LEU A 71 -7.54 -15.51 -11.84
C LEU A 71 -8.75 -16.36 -12.27
N ALA A 72 -8.67 -17.05 -13.41
CA ALA A 72 -9.75 -17.86 -13.96
C ALA A 72 -9.83 -19.28 -13.39
N GLU A 73 -8.88 -19.73 -12.57
CA GLU A 73 -8.95 -21.00 -11.84
C GLU A 73 -9.91 -20.94 -10.63
N GLY A 74 -11.06 -20.30 -10.82
CA GLY A 74 -12.20 -20.32 -9.92
C GLY A 74 -13.15 -21.47 -10.27
N ASN A 75 -13.02 -22.58 -9.54
CA ASN A 75 -13.97 -23.67 -9.33
C ASN A 75 -14.65 -24.32 -10.58
N PRO A 76 -14.19 -25.50 -11.06
CA PRO A 76 -14.80 -26.25 -12.16
C PRO A 76 -16.10 -26.99 -11.81
N TYR A 77 -16.82 -26.59 -10.76
CA TYR A 77 -18.12 -27.18 -10.40
C TYR A 77 -19.24 -26.14 -10.57
N GLU A 78 -19.68 -25.94 -11.82
CA GLU A 78 -21.08 -25.65 -12.14
C GLU A 78 -21.61 -26.77 -13.05
#